data_AF-A0A9P6GZV7-F1
#
_entry.id   AF-A0A9P6GZV7-F1
#
_cell.length_a   1.000
_cell.length_b   1.000
_cell.length_c   1.000
_cell.angle_alpha   90.00
_cell.angle_beta   90.00
_cell.angle_gamma   90.00
#
_symmetry.space_group_name_H-M   'P 1'
#
loop_
_entity.id
_entity.type
_entity.pdbx_description
1 polymer ?
#
loop_
_entity_poly.entity_id
_entity_poly.type
_entity_poly.pdbx_seq_one_letter_code
_entity_poly.pdbx_strand_id
1 'polypeptide(L)'
;MRKIKKITDFGRISWIEALERAVLAMNLSFYRAIGTSPYILRFGTSYMTQVDSEFASQVDQATKNERLAKRDKIFCKYKKSIVKGTRDIKDNFSVGESTYIYKKPQKGKFK
;
A
#
# COMPACT_ATOMS: atom_id res chain seq x y z
N MET A 1 -2.22 5.03 6.17
CA MET A 1 -2.14 5.88 7.40
C MET A 1 -0.81 5.87 8.15
N ARG A 2 0.14 4.93 7.96
CA ARG A 2 1.41 4.93 8.73
C ARG A 2 2.36 6.10 8.40
N LYS A 3 2.31 6.66 7.19
CA LYS A 3 3.21 7.75 6.76
C LYS A 3 2.97 9.05 7.51
N ILE A 4 1.71 9.45 7.63
CA ILE A 4 1.31 10.63 8.41
C ILE A 4 1.86 10.53 9.82
N LYS A 5 1.62 9.41 10.53
CA LYS A 5 2.09 9.23 11.90
C LYS A 5 3.61 9.42 12.02
N LYS A 6 4.38 9.02 11.01
CA LYS A 6 5.83 9.24 10.98
C LYS A 6 6.19 10.70 10.68
N ILE A 7 5.49 11.35 9.76
CA ILE A 7 5.72 12.75 9.38
C ILE A 7 5.34 13.69 10.53
N THR A 8 4.30 13.38 11.29
CA THR A 8 3.90 14.13 12.48
C THR A 8 4.76 13.81 13.71
N ASP A 9 5.82 13.01 13.56
CA ASP A 9 6.63 12.44 14.65
C ASP A 9 5.75 11.92 15.81
N PHE A 10 4.82 11.03 15.44
CA PHE A 10 3.83 10.42 16.32
C PHE A 10 2.92 11.39 17.08
N GLY A 11 2.76 12.62 16.58
CA GLY A 11 1.86 13.63 17.11
C GLY A 11 2.54 14.85 17.73
N ARG A 12 3.88 14.93 17.66
CA ARG A 12 4.64 16.11 18.07
C ARG A 12 4.47 17.32 17.14
N ILE A 13 4.22 17.07 15.85
CA ILE A 13 3.91 18.10 14.86
C ILE A 13 2.42 18.03 14.54
N SER A 14 1.78 19.20 14.36
CA SER A 14 0.37 19.26 14.05
C SER A 14 0.06 18.56 12.72
N TRP A 15 -1.10 17.92 12.63
CA TRP A 15 -1.55 17.27 11.38
C TRP A 15 -1.60 18.25 10.22
N ILE A 16 -2.01 19.50 10.48
CA ILE A 16 -2.18 20.54 9.47
C ILE A 16 -0.83 20.89 8.84
N GLU A 17 0.20 21.09 9.66
CA GLU A 17 1.56 21.36 9.19
C GLU A 17 2.18 20.16 8.44
N ALA A 18 1.82 18.93 8.84
CA ALA A 18 2.30 17.71 8.20
C ALA A 18 1.57 17.35 6.89
N LEU A 19 0.42 17.97 6.62
CA LEU A 19 -0.49 17.56 5.54
C LEU A 19 0.18 17.71 4.16
N GLU A 20 0.74 18.88 3.87
CA GLU A 20 1.37 19.17 2.57
C GLU A 20 2.51 18.21 2.28
N ARG A 21 3.36 17.98 3.29
CA ARG A 21 4.48 17.02 3.22
C ARG A 21 3.98 15.60 2.99
N ALA A 22 2.88 15.21 3.65
CA ALA A 22 2.28 13.90 3.47
C ALA A 22 1.68 13.72 2.08
N VAL A 23 1.02 14.74 1.54
CA VAL A 23 0.46 14.73 0.17
C VAL A 23 1.57 14.62 -0.85
N LEU A 24 2.62 15.43 -0.74
CA LEU A 24 3.79 15.36 -1.62
C LEU A 24 4.44 13.98 -1.55
N ALA A 25 4.72 13.49 -0.34
CA ALA A 25 5.32 12.17 -0.16
C ALA A 25 4.47 11.05 -0.76
N MET A 26 3.14 11.13 -0.67
CA MET A 26 2.24 10.18 -1.32
C MET A 26 2.32 10.26 -2.84
N ASN A 27 2.33 11.45 -3.42
CA ASN A 27 2.42 11.64 -4.87
C ASN A 27 3.77 11.21 -5.46
N LEU A 28 4.86 11.34 -4.71
CA LEU A 28 6.20 10.93 -5.13
C LEU A 28 6.49 9.45 -4.89
N SER A 29 5.79 8.82 -3.95
CA SER A 29 6.00 7.40 -3.63
C SER A 29 5.66 6.48 -4.78
N PHE A 30 6.41 5.39 -4.92
CA PHE A 30 6.14 4.34 -5.90
C PHE A 30 4.91 3.48 -5.52
N TYR A 31 4.00 3.27 -6.49
CA TYR A 31 2.82 2.41 -6.33
C TYR A 31 2.99 1.15 -7.15
N ARG A 32 3.11 0.00 -6.47
CA ARG A 32 3.32 -1.31 -7.14
C ARG A 32 2.23 -1.67 -8.15
N ALA A 33 0.98 -1.36 -7.85
CA ALA A 33 -0.15 -1.69 -8.74
C ALA A 33 -0.16 -0.91 -10.06
N ILE A 34 0.52 0.25 -10.08
CA ILE A 34 0.61 1.15 -11.24
C ILE A 34 2.01 1.07 -11.87
N GLY A 35 3.01 0.57 -11.12
CA GLY A 35 4.38 0.44 -11.59
C GLY A 35 5.16 1.74 -11.65
N THR A 36 4.65 2.81 -11.03
CA THR A 36 5.26 4.14 -10.98
C THR A 36 4.63 4.97 -9.85
N SER A 37 5.08 6.22 -9.66
CA SER A 37 4.43 7.17 -8.75
C SER A 37 3.31 7.97 -9.46
N PRO A 38 2.28 8.43 -8.73
CA PRO A 38 1.24 9.30 -9.28
C PRO A 38 1.79 10.55 -9.96
N TYR A 39 2.84 11.15 -9.39
CA TYR A 39 3.50 12.32 -9.97
C TYR A 39 4.08 12.00 -11.35
N ILE A 40 4.87 10.93 -11.43
CA ILE A 40 5.54 10.48 -12.66
C ILE A 40 4.52 10.10 -13.74
N LEU A 41 3.38 9.54 -13.35
CA LEU A 41 2.28 9.23 -14.26
C LEU A 41 1.58 10.49 -14.81
N ARG A 42 1.38 11.51 -13.96
CA ARG A 42 0.71 12.75 -14.35
C ARG A 42 1.59 13.64 -15.21
N PHE A 43 2.84 13.84 -14.80
CA PHE A 43 3.74 14.81 -15.42
C PHE A 43 4.73 14.19 -16.40
N GLY A 44 4.82 12.86 -16.46
CA GLY A 44 5.73 12.19 -17.40
C GLY A 44 7.20 12.34 -17.04
N THR A 45 7.54 12.89 -15.88
CA THR A 45 8.91 13.09 -15.41
C THR A 45 9.03 12.83 -13.91
N SER A 46 10.22 12.49 -13.46
CA SER A 46 10.54 12.38 -12.03
C SER A 46 10.62 13.77 -11.40
N TYR A 47 10.17 13.87 -10.16
CA TYR A 47 10.36 15.08 -9.38
C TYR A 47 11.84 15.21 -9.02
N MET A 48 12.45 16.32 -9.44
CA MET A 48 13.82 16.67 -9.09
C MET A 48 13.87 17.17 -7.65
N THR A 49 14.52 16.41 -6.77
CA THR A 49 14.82 16.87 -5.41
C THR A 49 16.13 17.65 -5.39
N GLN A 50 16.34 18.44 -4.33
CA GLN A 50 17.63 19.13 -4.12
C GLN A 50 18.81 18.16 -4.06
N VAL A 51 18.58 16.96 -3.51
CA VAL A 51 19.59 15.89 -3.47
C VAL A 51 19.93 15.43 -4.89
N ASP A 52 18.95 15.28 -5.78
CA ASP A 52 19.22 14.86 -7.16
C ASP A 52 20.10 15.85 -7.92
N SER A 53 19.96 17.16 -7.64
CA SER A 53 20.83 18.19 -8.21
C SER A 53 22.26 18.13 -7.69
N GLU A 54 22.47 17.71 -6.44
CA GLU A 54 23.81 17.54 -5.85
C GLU A 54 24.54 16.32 -6.43
N PHE A 55 23.81 15.25 -6.77
CA PHE A 55 24.38 13.99 -7.27
C PHE A 55 24.35 13.84 -8.80
N ALA A 56 23.96 14.88 -9.54
CA ALA A 56 23.85 14.86 -11.00
C ALA A 56 23.03 13.65 -11.55
N SER A 57 22.00 13.23 -10.82
CA SER A 57 21.16 12.10 -11.21
C SER A 57 20.43 12.40 -12.52
N GLN A 58 20.55 11.49 -13.50
CA GLN A 58 19.82 11.63 -14.76
C GLN A 58 18.33 11.31 -14.57
N VAL A 59 17.47 12.16 -15.15
CA VAL A 59 16.02 11.92 -15.18
C VAL A 59 15.72 10.79 -16.14
N ASP A 60 14.85 9.87 -15.72
CA ASP A 60 14.27 8.85 -16.60
C ASP A 60 13.52 9.51 -17.78
N GLN A 61 14.03 9.27 -18.99
CA GLN A 61 13.54 9.82 -20.26
C GLN A 61 12.38 9.01 -20.88
N ALA A 62 11.88 7.97 -20.20
CA ALA A 62 10.80 7.14 -20.75
C ALA A 62 9.56 7.97 -21.13
N THR A 63 9.05 7.75 -22.35
CA THR A 63 7.91 8.51 -22.87
C THR A 63 6.60 8.17 -22.14
N LYS A 64 5.63 9.08 -22.20
CA LYS A 64 4.31 8.88 -21.57
C LYS A 64 3.63 7.59 -22.03
N ASN A 65 3.74 7.26 -23.31
CA ASN A 65 3.13 6.06 -23.89
C ASN A 65 3.74 4.77 -23.34
N GLU A 66 5.07 4.70 -23.20
CA GLU A 66 5.77 3.57 -22.60
C GLU A 66 5.35 3.36 -21.14
N ARG A 67 5.18 4.47 -20.39
CA ARG A 67 4.74 4.43 -19.00
C ARG A 67 3.31 3.92 -18.86
N LEU A 68 2.41 4.34 -19.75
CA LEU A 68 1.03 3.84 -19.79
C LEU A 68 0.97 2.35 -20.16
N ALA A 69 1.73 1.92 -21.17
CA ALA A 69 1.81 0.51 -21.55
C ALA A 69 2.34 -0.37 -20.40
N LYS A 70 3.39 0.11 -19.69
CA LYS A 70 3.93 -0.55 -18.50
C LYS A 70 2.92 -0.62 -17.37
N ARG A 71 2.18 0.47 -17.12
CA ARG A 71 1.08 0.51 -16.14
C ARG A 71 0.05 -0.56 -16.46
N ASP A 72 -0.43 -0.62 -17.69
CA ASP A 72 -1.52 -1.54 -18.07
C ASP A 72 -1.09 -3.00 -17.92
N LYS A 73 0.14 -3.32 -18.33
CA LYS A 73 0.73 -4.65 -18.13
C LYS A 73 0.79 -5.05 -16.65
N ILE A 74 1.14 -4.13 -15.77
CA ILE A 74 1.23 -4.37 -14.33
C ILE A 74 -0.17 -4.47 -13.72
N PHE A 75 -1.06 -3.54 -14.06
CA PHE A 75 -2.40 -3.47 -13.53
C PHE A 75 -3.21 -4.73 -13.83
N CYS A 76 -3.05 -5.33 -15.02
CA CYS A 76 -3.66 -6.61 -15.36
C CYS A 76 -3.29 -7.73 -14.36
N LYS A 77 -2.07 -7.74 -13.80
CA LYS A 77 -1.68 -8.72 -12.77
C LYS A 77 -2.43 -8.53 -11.45
N TYR A 78 -2.83 -7.29 -11.16
CA TYR A 78 -3.57 -6.92 -9.95
C TYR A 78 -5.10 -6.96 -10.15
N LYS A 79 -5.58 -6.95 -11.39
CA LYS A 79 -6.99 -7.12 -11.76
C LYS A 79 -7.41 -8.60 -11.67
N LYS A 80 -7.20 -9.21 -10.51
CA LYS A 80 -7.73 -10.54 -10.18
C LYS A 80 -9.09 -10.38 -9.53
N SER A 81 -10.03 -11.26 -9.86
CA SER A 81 -11.26 -11.37 -9.08
C SER A 81 -10.87 -11.71 -7.65
N ILE A 82 -11.42 -10.97 -6.68
CA ILE A 82 -11.26 -11.31 -5.27
C ILE A 82 -12.13 -12.54 -5.04
N VAL A 83 -11.55 -13.72 -5.27
CA VAL A 83 -12.15 -14.97 -4.81
C VAL A 83 -11.91 -15.00 -3.31
N LYS A 84 -12.91 -14.59 -2.53
CA LYS A 84 -12.91 -14.87 -1.09
C LYS A 84 -12.70 -16.38 -0.96
N GLY A 85 -11.65 -16.80 -0.25
CA GLY A 85 -11.38 -18.21 -0.03
C GLY A 85 -12.66 -18.89 0.43
N THR A 86 -13.12 -19.85 -0.35
CA THR A 86 -14.28 -20.67 0.02
C THR A 86 -13.85 -21.49 1.21
N ARG A 87 -14.49 -21.23 2.36
CA ARG A 87 -14.30 -22.04 3.55
C ARG A 87 -15.52 -22.95 3.63
N ASP A 88 -15.31 -24.25 3.45
CA ASP A 88 -16.36 -25.22 3.75
C ASP A 88 -16.59 -25.23 5.25
N ILE A 89 -17.74 -24.71 5.66
CA ILE A 89 -18.24 -24.81 7.03
C ILE A 89 -19.22 -25.99 7.01
N LYS A 90 -18.81 -27.10 7.64
CA LYS A 90 -19.73 -28.21 7.88
C LYS A 90 -20.57 -27.87 9.10
N ASP A 91 -21.86 -27.66 8.89
CA ASP A 91 -22.82 -27.41 9.99
C ASP A 91 -23.39 -28.72 10.57
N ASN A 92 -23.26 -29.83 9.83
CA ASN A 92 -23.74 -31.15 10.25
C ASN A 92 -22.57 -31.99 10.75
N PHE A 93 -22.57 -32.32 12.04
CA PHE A 93 -21.61 -33.21 12.69
C PHE A 93 -22.25 -34.57 12.97
N SER A 94 -21.48 -35.63 12.78
CA SER A 94 -21.90 -36.99 13.15
C SER A 94 -21.64 -37.26 14.63
N VAL A 95 -22.45 -38.14 15.24
CA VAL A 95 -22.24 -38.57 16.63
C VAL A 95 -20.90 -39.31 16.71
N GLY A 96 -19.97 -38.79 17.53
CA GLY A 96 -18.60 -39.31 17.67
C GLY A 96 -17.51 -38.48 16.97
N GLU A 97 -17.89 -37.45 16.19
CA GLU A 97 -16.93 -36.60 15.49
C GLU A 97 -16.22 -35.62 16.43
N SER A 98 -14.89 -35.54 16.34
CA SER A 98 -14.08 -34.63 17.16
C SER A 98 -14.18 -33.20 16.64
N THR A 99 -14.62 -32.27 17.50
CA THR A 99 -14.79 -30.85 17.15
C THR A 99 -14.04 -29.93 18.10
N TYR A 100 -13.54 -28.81 17.56
CA TYR A 100 -12.91 -27.77 18.37
C TYR A 100 -13.97 -26.82 18.91
N ILE A 101 -14.08 -26.74 20.25
CA ILE A 101 -14.99 -25.82 20.91
C ILE A 101 -14.23 -24.52 21.22
N TYR A 102 -14.68 -23.41 20.62
CA TYR A 102 -14.17 -22.10 21.00
C TYR A 102 -14.62 -21.75 22.42
N LYS A 103 -13.67 -21.58 23.34
CA LYS A 103 -13.92 -21.04 24.68
C LYS A 103 -13.49 -19.58 24.72
N LYS A 104 -14.40 -18.68 25.13
CA LYS A 104 -14.05 -17.28 25.37
C LYS A 104 -12.95 -17.22 26.45
N PRO A 105 -11.92 -16.37 26.28
CA PRO A 105 -10.88 -16.21 27.27
C PRO A 105 -11.49 -15.70 28.58
N GLN A 106 -11.31 -16.44 29.68
CA GLN A 106 -11.64 -15.95 31.01
C GLN A 106 -10.67 -14.81 31.35
N LYS A 107 -11.20 -13.62 31.67
CA LYS A 107 -10.38 -12.49 32.15
C LYS A 107 -9.48 -13.00 33.30
N GLY A 108 -8.16 -12.93 33.11
CA GLY A 108 -7.17 -13.23 34.16
C GLY A 108 -6.45 -14.58 34.11
N LYS A 109 -6.65 -15.43 33.09
CA LYS A 109 -5.97 -16.75 33.00
C LYS A 109 -4.97 -16.92 31.84
N PHE A 110 -4.36 -15.82 31.39
CA PHE A 110 -3.11 -15.90 30.65
C PHE A 110 -2.02 -15.34 31.56
N LYS A 111 -1.40 -16.22 32.33
CA LYS A 111 -0.04 -16.05 32.87
C LYS A 111 0.86 -16.98 32.08
#